data_AF-A0A520PXY9-F1
#
_entry.id   AF-A0A520PXY9-F1
#
_cell.length_a   1.000
_cell.length_b   1.000
_cell.length_c   1.000
_cell.angle_alpha   90.00
_cell.angle_beta   90.00
_cell.angle_gamma   90.00
#
_symmetry.space_group_name_H-M   'P 1'
#
loop_
_entity.id
_entity.type
_entity.pdbx_description
1 polymer ?
#
loop_
_entity_poly.entity_id
_entity_poly.type
_entity_poly.pdbx_seq_one_letter_code
_entity_poly.pdbx_strand_id
1 'polypeptide(L)'
;MSLTFHAELTWSDAAGTGLCRRLRLDEATEAFGLLERDGDGWSLCIPDGAEAEARVDERPLDLRTLFLDPSGERRLPLRAGLEARVLMGGFRFELRPDAAA
;
A
#
# COMPACT_ATOMS: atom_id res chain seq x y z
N MET A 1 7.55 -3.15 18.80
CA MET A 1 7.87 -1.86 18.17
C MET A 1 6.65 -1.47 17.35
N SER A 2 6.08 -0.28 17.58
CA SER A 2 4.92 0.22 16.84
C SER A 2 5.41 0.83 15.53
N LEU A 3 4.91 0.38 14.38
CA LEU A 3 5.20 0.98 13.08
C LEU A 3 4.10 2.00 12.77
N THR A 4 4.49 3.24 12.49
CA THR A 4 3.58 4.26 11.94
C THR A 4 3.82 4.37 10.44
N PHE A 5 2.76 4.43 9.64
CA PHE A 5 2.86 4.64 8.19
C PHE A 5 1.86 5.70 7.73
N HIS A 6 2.29 6.41 6.68
CA HIS A 6 1.46 7.34 5.95
C HIS A 6 0.94 6.66 4.69
N ALA A 7 -0.38 6.51 4.62
CA ALA A 7 -1.06 6.13 3.39
C ALA A 7 -1.77 7.36 2.82
N GLU A 8 -1.68 7.55 1.52
CA GLU A 8 -2.44 8.57 0.80
C GLU A 8 -3.32 7.88 -0.23
N LEU A 9 -4.63 7.98 -0.05
CA LEU A 9 -5.61 7.48 -1.01
C LEU A 9 -6.15 8.67 -1.79
N THR A 10 -5.91 8.65 -3.10
CA THR A 10 -6.48 9.59 -4.05
C THR A 10 -7.44 8.83 -4.96
N TRP A 11 -8.66 9.33 -5.16
CA TRP A 11 -9.54 8.81 -6.20
C TRP A 11 -10.04 9.95 -7.08
N SER A 12 -10.09 9.70 -8.37
CA SER A 12 -10.60 10.62 -9.39
C SER A 12 -11.98 10.13 -9.81
N ASP A 13 -13.01 10.95 -9.69
CA ASP A 13 -14.29 10.64 -10.30
C ASP A 13 -14.27 10.92 -11.82
N ALA A 14 -15.31 10.48 -12.54
CA ALA A 14 -15.44 10.72 -13.97
C ALA A 14 -15.51 12.22 -14.35
N ALA A 15 -15.68 13.12 -13.37
CA ALA A 15 -15.65 14.57 -13.55
C ALA A 15 -14.23 15.17 -13.40
N GLY A 16 -13.21 14.35 -13.10
CA GLY A 16 -11.82 14.77 -12.97
C GLY A 16 -11.47 15.43 -11.63
N THR A 17 -12.41 15.44 -10.67
CA THR A 17 -12.17 15.96 -9.32
C THR A 17 -11.52 14.87 -8.47
N GLY A 18 -10.20 14.89 -8.36
CA GLY A 18 -9.47 14.02 -7.45
C GLY A 18 -9.70 14.42 -6.00
N LEU A 19 -10.21 13.52 -5.15
CA LEU A 19 -10.16 13.69 -3.69
C LEU A 19 -8.94 12.96 -3.14
N CYS A 20 -8.07 13.69 -2.43
CA CYS A 20 -6.91 13.14 -1.73
C CYS A 20 -7.20 13.07 -0.22
N ARG A 21 -7.02 11.88 0.36
CA ARG A 21 -7.11 11.65 1.81
C ARG A 21 -5.81 11.04 2.32
N ARG A 22 -5.14 11.76 3.22
CA ARG A 22 -4.01 11.23 3.98
C ARG A 22 -4.51 10.49 5.21
N LEU A 23 -3.98 9.30 5.41
CA LEU A 23 -4.33 8.36 6.45
C LEU A 23 -3.06 8.06 7.24
N ARG A 24 -3.15 8.15 8.56
CA ARG A 24 -2.09 7.72 9.46
C ARG A 24 -2.59 6.44 10.11
N LEU A 25 -1.87 5.37 9.87
CA LEU A 25 -2.16 4.09 10.49
C LEU A 25 -1.23 3.94 11.67
N ASP A 26 -1.81 4.10 12.86
CA ASP A 26 -1.22 3.56 14.08
C ASP A 26 -1.75 2.14 14.30
N GLU A 27 -1.22 1.42 15.30
CA GLU A 27 -1.62 0.03 15.55
C GLU A 27 -3.13 -0.14 15.86
N ALA A 28 -3.93 0.94 15.92
CA ALA A 28 -5.36 0.92 16.19
C ALA A 28 -6.20 0.89 14.88
N THR A 29 -6.69 -0.31 14.56
CA THR A 29 -8.02 -0.62 13.99
C THR A 29 -8.45 -0.12 12.59
N GLU A 30 -7.79 0.81 11.91
CA GLU A 30 -8.20 1.17 10.55
C GLU A 30 -7.64 0.16 9.52
N ALA A 31 -8.44 -0.85 9.16
CA ALA A 31 -8.16 -1.74 8.04
C ALA A 31 -8.65 -1.09 6.72
N PHE A 32 -7.73 -0.83 5.81
CA PHE A 32 -8.04 -0.38 4.45
C PHE A 32 -7.94 -1.58 3.51
N GLY A 33 -8.75 -1.63 2.44
CA GLY A 33 -8.79 -2.80 1.56
C GLY A 33 -7.47 -3.20 0.89
N LEU A 34 -6.43 -2.35 0.94
CA LEU A 34 -5.09 -2.65 0.43
C LEU A 34 -4.07 -2.89 1.56
N LEU A 35 -4.45 -2.77 2.83
CA LEU A 35 -3.57 -2.97 3.97
C LEU A 35 -4.21 -3.94 4.97
N GLU A 36 -3.57 -5.09 5.11
CA GLU A 36 -3.99 -6.11 6.05
C GLU A 36 -2.92 -6.33 7.12
N ARG A 37 -3.37 -6.54 8.35
CA ARG A 37 -2.51 -7.01 9.43
C ARG A 37 -2.56 -8.53 9.48
N ASP A 38 -1.40 -9.17 9.40
CA ASP A 38 -1.22 -10.60 9.59
C ASP A 38 -0.42 -10.89 10.87
N GLY A 39 -0.14 -12.17 11.14
CA GLY A 39 0.58 -12.60 12.36
C GLY A 39 2.02 -12.08 12.44
N ASP A 40 2.60 -11.66 11.31
CA ASP A 40 4.00 -11.23 11.20
C ASP A 40 4.14 -9.71 11.04
N GLY A 41 3.05 -9.00 10.75
CA GLY A 41 3.04 -7.54 10.67
C GLY A 41 1.91 -6.99 9.80
N TRP A 42 2.23 -5.95 9.03
CA TRP A 42 1.33 -5.39 8.03
C TRP A 42 1.81 -5.75 6.63
N SER A 43 0.86 -5.97 5.74
CA SER A 43 1.10 -6.31 4.35
C SER A 43 0.28 -5.39 3.45
N LEU A 44 0.90 -4.90 2.37
CA LEU A 44 0.21 -4.29 1.24
C LEU A 44 -0.35 -5.38 0.35
N CYS A 45 -1.67 -5.45 0.25
CA CYS A 45 -2.40 -6.32 -0.66
C CYS A 45 -2.55 -5.61 -2.01
N ILE A 46 -2.02 -6.23 -3.06
CA ILE A 46 -2.02 -5.71 -4.42
C ILE A 46 -2.93 -6.60 -5.27
N PRO A 47 -4.15 -6.14 -5.61
CA PRO A 47 -5.08 -6.91 -6.42
C PRO A 47 -4.52 -7.26 -7.80
N ASP A 48 -4.99 -8.37 -8.35
CA ASP A 48 -4.63 -8.74 -9.71
C ASP A 48 -5.15 -7.71 -10.72
N GLY A 49 -4.35 -7.45 -11.75
CA GLY A 49 -4.61 -6.37 -12.70
C GLY A 49 -4.36 -4.94 -12.19
N ALA A 50 -4.02 -4.74 -10.90
CA ALA A 50 -3.56 -3.44 -10.43
C ALA A 50 -2.13 -3.14 -10.95
N GLU A 51 -1.91 -1.91 -11.41
CA GLU A 51 -0.56 -1.42 -11.69
C GLU A 51 0.09 -1.03 -10.36
N ALA A 52 1.24 -1.60 -10.05
CA ALA A 52 1.93 -1.32 -8.80
C ALA A 52 3.43 -1.12 -9.00
N GLU A 53 3.97 -0.17 -8.25
CA GLU A 53 5.40 0.09 -8.13
C GLU A 53 5.75 0.11 -6.65
N ALA A 54 6.89 -0.48 -6.29
CA ALA A 54 7.43 -0.35 -4.95
C ALA A 54 8.95 -0.24 -4.98
N ARG A 55 9.49 0.42 -3.97
CA ARG A 55 10.93 0.55 -3.75
C ARG A 55 11.25 0.47 -2.27
N VAL A 56 12.45 0.02 -1.93
CA VAL A 56 12.98 0.02 -0.57
C VAL A 56 14.33 0.70 -0.60
N ASP A 57 14.51 1.75 0.20
CA ASP A 57 15.75 2.54 0.24
C ASP A 57 16.18 2.97 -1.19
N GLU A 58 15.21 3.50 -1.94
CA GLU A 58 15.33 3.93 -3.35
C GLU A 58 15.57 2.81 -4.39
N ARG A 59 15.68 1.55 -3.96
CA ARG A 59 15.87 0.41 -4.87
C ARG A 59 14.51 -0.16 -5.30
N PRO A 60 14.22 -0.25 -6.61
CA PRO A 60 12.97 -0.80 -7.08
C PRO A 60 12.83 -2.29 -6.71
N LEU A 61 11.63 -2.71 -6.36
CA LEU A 61 11.25 -4.10 -6.14
C LEU A 61 10.55 -4.65 -7.39
N ASP A 62 10.94 -5.85 -7.82
CA ASP A 62 10.18 -6.58 -8.83
C ASP A 62 8.97 -7.25 -8.18
N LEU A 63 7.78 -6.64 -8.34
CA LEU A 63 6.55 -7.15 -7.74
C LEU A 63 6.01 -8.39 -8.44
N ARG A 64 6.51 -8.73 -9.64
CA ARG A 64 6.08 -9.93 -10.39
C ARG A 64 6.59 -11.22 -9.74
N THR A 65 7.61 -11.13 -8.89
CA THR A 65 8.12 -12.27 -8.14
C THR A 65 7.28 -12.60 -6.91
N LEU A 66 6.32 -11.74 -6.56
CA LEU A 66 5.40 -12.02 -5.46
C LEU A 66 4.37 -13.06 -5.88
N PHE A 67 4.07 -13.98 -4.96
CA PHE A 67 3.05 -14.99 -5.17
C PHE A 67 1.66 -14.33 -5.30
N LEU A 68 0.91 -14.73 -6.32
CA LEU A 68 -0.50 -14.39 -6.48
C LEU A 68 -1.33 -15.44 -5.74
N ASP A 69 -2.01 -15.01 -4.68
CA ASP A 69 -2.81 -15.90 -3.85
C ASP A 69 -4.16 -16.26 -4.50
N PRO A 70 -4.90 -17.25 -3.97
CA PRO A 70 -6.20 -17.66 -4.53
C PRO A 70 -7.28 -16.59 -4.50
N SER A 71 -7.15 -15.56 -3.66
CA SER A 71 -8.03 -14.37 -3.69
C SER A 71 -7.72 -13.43 -4.86
N GLY A 72 -6.63 -13.68 -5.58
CA GLY A 72 -6.18 -12.83 -6.67
C GLY A 72 -5.39 -11.62 -6.17
N GLU A 73 -4.63 -11.76 -5.08
CA GLU A 73 -3.82 -10.68 -4.54
C GLU A 73 -2.35 -11.09 -4.40
N ARG A 74 -1.45 -10.14 -4.64
CA ARG A 74 -0.03 -10.25 -4.28
C ARG A 74 0.17 -9.53 -2.96
N ARG A 75 0.85 -10.18 -2.01
CA ARG A 75 1.13 -9.59 -0.69
C ARG A 75 2.57 -9.08 -0.63
N LEU A 76 2.75 -7.81 -0.32
CA LEU A 76 4.04 -7.18 -0.10
C LEU A 76 4.18 -6.79 1.39
N PRO A 77 5.03 -7.47 2.16
CA PRO A 77 5.24 -7.14 3.57
C PRO A 77 5.75 -5.71 3.75
N LEU A 78 5.14 -4.98 4.68
CA LEU A 78 5.58 -3.64 5.03
C LEU A 78 6.85 -3.70 5.86
N ARG A 79 7.82 -2.86 5.50
CA ARG A 79 9.09 -2.72 6.21
C ARG A 79 9.57 -1.28 6.14
N ALA A 80 10.49 -0.92 7.04
CA ALA A 80 11.13 0.39 7.04
C ALA A 80 11.75 0.70 5.66
N GLY A 81 11.64 1.95 5.23
CA GLY A 81 12.17 2.41 3.94
C GLY A 81 11.36 1.97 2.71
N LEU A 82 10.27 1.20 2.90
CA LEU A 82 9.36 0.86 1.80
C LEU A 82 8.61 2.11 1.34
N GLU A 83 8.50 2.28 0.03
CA GLU A 83 7.54 3.19 -0.59
C GLU A 83 6.83 2.41 -1.69
N ALA A 84 5.50 2.50 -1.73
CA ALA A 84 4.69 1.79 -2.72
C ALA A 84 3.58 2.67 -3.28
N ARG A 85 3.25 2.45 -4.54
CA ARG A 85 2.12 3.05 -5.25
C ARG A 85 1.34 1.97 -5.96
N VAL A 86 0.03 1.93 -5.75
CA VAL A 86 -0.91 1.04 -6.41
C VAL A 86 -1.95 1.88 -7.16
N LEU A 87 -2.15 1.58 -8.44
CA LEU A 87 -3.11 2.23 -9.32
C LEU A 87 -4.15 1.19 -9.78
N MET A 88 -5.43 1.54 -9.64
CA MET A 88 -6.56 0.71 -10.04
C MET A 88 -7.66 1.58 -10.65
N GLY A 89 -7.71 1.64 -11.98
CA GLY A 89 -8.64 2.54 -12.67
C GLY A 89 -8.43 4.00 -12.25
N GLY A 90 -9.45 4.63 -11.67
CA GLY A 90 -9.38 6.02 -11.16
C GLY A 90 -8.78 6.17 -9.76
N PHE A 91 -8.41 5.06 -9.10
CA PHE A 91 -7.88 5.03 -7.74
C PHE A 91 -6.35 4.98 -7.75
N ARG A 92 -5.72 5.79 -6.88
CA ARG A 92 -4.29 5.79 -6.58
C ARG A 92 -4.10 5.69 -5.07
N PHE A 93 -3.39 4.66 -4.65
CA PHE A 93 -2.99 4.45 -3.27
C PHE A 93 -1.48 4.55 -3.15
N GLU A 94 -1.00 5.44 -2.30
CA GLU A 94 0.43 5.60 -2.01
C GLU A 94 0.69 5.27 -0.56
N LEU A 95 1.79 4.60 -0.31
CA LEU A 95 2.18 4.16 1.01
C LEU A 95 3.64 4.50 1.26
N ARG A 96 3.90 5.18 2.37
CA ARG A 96 5.23 5.55 2.85
C ARG A 96 5.27 5.33 4.36
N PRO A 97 5.84 4.21 4.84
CA PRO A 97 6.27 4.08 6.22
C PRO A 97 7.05 5.30 6.67
N ASP A 98 6.64 5.85 7.82
CA ASP A 98 7.39 6.94 8.42
C ASP A 98 8.75 6.38 8.84
N ALA A 99 9.82 7.07 8.42
CA ALA A 99 11.17 6.70 8.77
C ALA A 99 11.42 7.01 10.26
N ALA A 100 11.00 6.09 11.13
CA ALA A 100 11.18 6.07 12.57
C ALA A 100 10.59 7.28 13.35
N ALA A 101 9.93 6.96 14.46
CA ALA A 101 9.99 7.81 15.65
C ALA A 101 11.26 7.47 16.42
#